data_AF-Q1A707-F1
#
_entry.id   AF-Q1A707-F1
#
_cell.length_a   1.000
_cell.length_b   1.000
_cell.length_c   1.000
_cell.angle_alpha   90.00
_cell.angle_beta   90.00
_cell.angle_gamma   90.00
#
_symmetry.space_group_name_H-M   'P 1'
#
loop_
_entity.id
_entity.type
_entity.pdbx_description
1 polymer ?
#
loop_
_entity_poly.entity_id
_entity_poly.type
_entity_poly.pdbx_seq_one_letter_code
_entity_poly.pdbx_strand_id
1 'polypeptide(L)' 'VTLLKYGVYEALFALLASCMNKDGLLVAYGSGFITREFLKSLRRPFSDMMEPKFQFAMKFNGLELDDSDL' A
#
# COMPACT_ATOMS: atom_id res chain seq x y z
N VAL A 1 -9.32 -23.16 0.87
CA VAL A 1 -10.17 -21.99 1.22
C VAL A 1 -9.63 -21.25 2.44
N THR A 2 -9.37 -21.92 3.57
CA THR A 2 -8.93 -21.29 4.82
C THR A 2 -7.69 -20.40 4.66
N LEU A 3 -6.57 -20.91 4.12
CA LEU A 3 -5.32 -20.12 4.02
C LEU A 3 -5.51 -18.80 3.26
N LEU A 4 -6.13 -18.85 2.08
CA LEU A 4 -6.39 -17.64 1.29
C LEU A 4 -7.34 -16.67 1.99
N LYS A 5 -8.38 -17.17 2.67
CA LYS A 5 -9.33 -16.32 3.42
C LYS A 5 -8.62 -15.45 4.45
N TYR A 6 -7.60 -15.98 5.11
CA TYR A 6 -6.88 -15.27 6.17
C TYR A 6 -5.63 -14.54 5.67
N GLY A 7 -4.91 -15.07 4.68
CA GLY A 7 -3.63 -14.51 4.23
C GLY A 7 -3.71 -13.48 3.09
N VAL A 8 -4.80 -13.40 2.33
CA VAL A 8 -4.84 -12.58 1.11
C VAL A 8 -4.63 -11.09 1.38
N TYR A 9 -5.17 -10.55 2.48
CA TYR A 9 -5.01 -9.13 2.79
C TYR A 9 -3.60 -8.79 3.26
N GLU A 10 -2.97 -9.68 4.01
CA GLU A 10 -1.58 -9.51 4.46
C GLU A 10 -0.64 -9.51 3.25
N ALA A 11 -0.78 -10.51 2.37
CA ALA A 11 -0.03 -10.57 1.12
C ALA A 11 -0.28 -9.34 0.23
N LEU A 12 -1.54 -8.89 0.12
CA LEU A 12 -1.89 -7.70 -0.65
C LEU A 12 -1.21 -6.45 -0.10
N PHE A 13 -1.19 -6.23 1.22
CA PHE A 13 -0.56 -5.02 1.79
C PHE A 13 0.96 -5.07 1.75
N ALA A 14 1.57 -6.26 1.81
CA ALA A 14 3.00 -6.43 1.58
C ALA A 14 3.36 -6.05 0.13
N LEU A 15 2.65 -6.61 -0.85
CA LEU A 15 2.88 -6.29 -2.27
C LEU A 15 2.49 -4.86 -2.64
N LEU A 16 1.51 -4.26 -1.95
CA LEU A 16 1.14 -2.86 -2.20
C LEU A 16 2.27 -1.89 -1.84
N ALA A 17 3.14 -2.25 -0.90
CA ALA A 17 4.26 -1.41 -0.47
C ALA A 17 5.24 -1.12 -1.63
N SER A 18 5.45 -2.07 -2.54
CA SER A 18 6.31 -1.86 -3.73
C SER A 18 5.75 -0.83 -4.72
N CYS A 19 4.43 -0.59 -4.68
CA CYS A 19 3.75 0.42 -5.49
C CYS A 19 3.67 1.79 -4.81
N MET A 20 4.17 1.93 -3.58
CA MET A 20 4.04 3.13 -2.74
C MET A 20 5.36 3.84 -2.50
N ASN A 21 5.31 5.17 -2.44
CA ASN A 21 6.37 5.99 -1.88
C ASN A 21 5.79 6.94 -0.81
N LYS A 22 6.64 7.82 -0.25
CA LYS A 22 6.23 8.77 0.79
C LYS A 22 5.11 9.73 0.36
N ASP A 23 4.99 9.97 -0.94
CA ASP A 23 4.14 10.99 -1.54
C ASP A 23 2.85 10.41 -2.17
N GLY A 24 2.79 9.11 -2.46
CA GLY A 24 1.63 8.50 -3.11
C GLY A 24 1.78 7.05 -3.57
N LEU A 25 0.79 6.58 -4.32
CA LEU A 25 0.58 5.20 -4.73
C LEU A 25 0.33 5.12 -6.25
N LEU A 26 0.98 4.17 -6.91
CA LEU A 26 0.68 3.79 -8.28
C LEU A 26 -0.63 3.00 -8.38
N VAL A 27 -1.45 3.34 -9.37
CA VAL A 27 -2.75 2.72 -9.64
C VAL A 27 -2.91 2.46 -11.14
N ALA A 28 -3.94 1.67 -11.50
CA ALA A 28 -4.29 1.36 -12.89
C ALA A 28 -3.07 0.85 -13.70
N TYR A 29 -2.44 -0.23 -13.23
CA TYR A 29 -1.24 -0.84 -13.84
C TYR A 29 -0.09 0.15 -14.03
N GLY A 30 0.11 1.05 -13.06
CA GLY A 30 1.16 2.07 -13.10
C GLY A 30 0.85 3.26 -14.01
N SER A 31 -0.31 3.30 -14.66
CA SER A 31 -0.70 4.41 -15.55
C SER A 31 -1.19 5.65 -14.79
N GLY A 32 -1.44 5.52 -13.49
CA GLY A 32 -1.84 6.64 -12.63
C GLY A 32 -1.05 6.69 -11.34
N PHE A 33 -0.88 7.89 -10.80
CA PHE A 33 -0.29 8.13 -9.49
C PHE A 33 -1.24 8.98 -8.65
N ILE A 34 -1.71 8.43 -7.53
CA ILE A 34 -2.60 9.14 -6.60
C ILE A 34 -1.76 9.58 -5.41
N THR A 35 -1.81 10.88 -5.08
CA THR A 35 -1.05 11.42 -3.95
C THR A 35 -1.65 11.00 -2.62
N ARG A 36 -0.78 10.81 -1.63
CA ARG A 36 -1.15 10.49 -0.25
C ARG A 36 -2.00 11.60 0.37
N GLU A 37 -1.63 12.86 0.14
CA GLU A 37 -2.40 14.00 0.66
C GLU A 37 -3.79 14.10 0.03
N PHE A 38 -3.94 13.75 -1.26
CA PHE A 38 -5.26 13.64 -1.86
C PHE A 38 -6.11 12.59 -1.14
N LEU A 39 -5.57 11.41 -0.88
CA LEU A 39 -6.28 10.35 -0.15
C LEU A 39 -6.65 10.75 1.28
N LYS A 40 -5.76 11.48 1.98
CA LYS A 40 -6.04 12.03 3.32
C LYS A 40 -7.10 13.13 3.33
N SER A 41 -7.27 13.85 2.22
CA SER A 41 -8.26 14.93 2.10
C SER A 41 -9.70 14.45 1.91
N LEU A 42 -9.90 13.15 1.65
CA LEU A 42 -11.22 12.58 1.42
C LEU A 42 -12.12 12.69 2.66
N ARG A 43 -13.44 12.67 2.46
CA ARG A 43 -14.39 12.66 3.58
C ARG A 43 -14.19 11.40 4.43
N ARG A 44 -14.26 11.53 5.75
CA ARG A 44 -14.30 10.37 6.66
C ARG A 44 -15.45 9.41 6.32
N PRO A 45 -15.24 8.09 6.44
CA PRO A 45 -14.05 7.42 6.99
C PRO A 45 -12.91 7.19 5.98
N PHE A 46 -13.04 7.63 4.73
CA PHE A 46 -12.13 7.28 3.65
C PHE A 46 -10.72 7.87 3.80
N SER A 47 -10.60 9.06 4.42
CA SER A 47 -9.31 9.68 4.74
C SER A 47 -8.38 8.77 5.53
N ASP A 48 -8.94 7.90 6.37
CA ASP A 48 -8.20 7.15 7.37
C ASP A 48 -7.86 5.73 6.90
N MET A 49 -8.40 5.32 5.74
CA MET A 49 -8.25 3.94 5.25
C MET A 49 -6.84 3.63 4.74
N MET A 50 -6.25 4.55 3.98
CA MET A 50 -4.98 4.35 3.27
C MET A 50 -3.76 4.76 4.09
N GLU A 51 -3.92 5.71 4.99
CA GLU A 51 -2.83 6.26 5.79
C GLU A 51 -2.04 5.19 6.59
N PRO A 52 -2.67 4.19 7.25
CA PRO A 52 -1.93 3.12 7.91
C PRO A 52 -1.08 2.27 6.96
N LYS A 53 -1.49 2.13 5.69
CA LYS A 53 -0.77 1.31 4.69
C LYS A 53 0.46 2.06 4.19
N PHE A 54 0.37 3.38 4.02
CA PHE A 54 1.55 4.22 3.78
C PHE A 54 2.56 4.13 4.92
N GLN A 55 2.10 4.20 6.18
CA GLN A 55 3.00 4.09 7.35
C GLN A 55 3.70 2.73 7.43
N PHE A 56 2.99 1.65 7.09
CA PHE A 56 3.57 0.32 6.95
C PHE A 56 4.59 0.27 5.81
N ALA A 57 4.19 0.70 4.61
CA ALA A 57 5.03 0.67 3.41
C ALA A 57 6.35 1.44 3.59
N MET A 58 6.34 2.58 4.27
CA MET A 58 7.58 3.35 4.51
C MET A 58 8.59 2.60 5.38
N LYS A 59 8.10 1.80 6.34
CA LYS A 59 8.98 0.97 7.18
C LYS A 59 9.40 -0.29 6.44
N PHE A 60 8.48 -0.91 5.71
CA PHE A 60 8.71 -2.14 4.97
C PHE A 60 9.70 -1.94 3.82
N ASN A 61 9.53 -0.88 3.02
CA ASN A 61 10.44 -0.53 1.93
C ASN A 61 11.84 -0.13 2.44
N GLY A 62 11.96 0.29 3.70
CA GLY A 62 13.26 0.53 4.35
C GLY A 62 14.08 -0.74 4.62
N LEU A 63 13.49 -1.92 4.41
CA LEU A 63 14.21 -3.20 4.43
C LEU A 63 14.93 -3.49 3.10
N GLU A 64 14.67 -2.72 2.05
CA GLU A 64 15.31 -2.84 0.73
C GLU A 64 15.20 -4.25 0.11
N LEU A 65 14.06 -4.91 0.32
CA LEU A 65 13.74 -6.21 -0.28
C LEU A 65 13.63 -6.11 -1.80
N ASP A 66 14.08 -7.15 -2.50
CA ASP A 66 13.89 -7.29 -3.94
C ASP A 66 12.71 -8.23 -4.28
N ASP A 67 12.42 -8.39 -5.58
CA ASP A 67 11.33 -9.25 -6.05
C ASP A 67 11.57 -10.76 -5.79
N SER A 68 12.79 -11.17 -5.45
CA SER A 68 13.08 -12.56 -5.12
C SER A 68 12.82 -12.89 -3.64
N ASP A 69 12.86 -11.86 -2.78
CA ASP A 69 12.49 -11.94 -1.37
C ASP A 69 10.96 -11.92 -1.16
N LEU A 70 10.21 -11.25 -2.04
CA LEU A 70 8.76 -11.04 -1.98
C LEU A 70 7.94 -12.19 -2.60
#